data_AF-B8DTU5-F1
#
_entry.id   AF-B8DTU5-F1
#
_cell.length_a   1.000
_cell.length_b   1.000
_cell.length_c   1.000
_cell.angle_alpha   90.00
_cell.angle_beta   90.00
_cell.angle_gamma   90.00
#
_symmetry.space_group_name_H-M   'P 1'
#
loop_
_entity.id
_entity.type
_entity.pdbx_description
1 polymer ?
#
loop_
_entity_poly.entity_id
_entity_poly.type
_entity_poly.pdbx_seq_one_letter_code
_entity_poly.pdbx_strand_id
1 'polypeptide(L)'
;MSASTPAVNRVPVARQTFRAPVAEVYAALVQTLHFSAGFDVVANDDVTHSVRFRLPNDNGEYEARVIADGMHSAVIIEAPAGTAGGSAAYSRLYRELAEQIVAQSTVVPHDVIAKRRFRQAIVADNDGPRSKWAIGAVVFACGALLGALAMFSDLRPDWQVCVTLIVSLFVVCGIAFAVTGRNGKVSGRNLVLIAFAISCLASVLLLCATIVVQIRYSTTLAISETMAQTASALPLEMPKQQ
;
A
#
# COMPACT_ATOMS: atom_id res chain seq x y z
N MET A 1 33.85 -33.75 23.87
CA MET A 1 33.32 -33.87 25.23
C MET A 1 32.30 -32.75 25.43
N SER A 2 31.00 -33.06 25.30
CA SER A 2 29.94 -32.08 25.59
C SER A 2 29.82 -31.92 27.09
N ALA A 3 30.09 -30.72 27.61
CA ALA A 3 29.79 -30.39 28.99
C ALA A 3 28.27 -30.20 29.11
N SER A 4 27.57 -31.18 29.69
CA SER A 4 26.20 -31.01 30.17
C SER A 4 26.24 -30.03 31.34
N THR A 5 25.71 -28.83 31.14
CA THR A 5 25.51 -27.85 32.22
C THR A 5 24.68 -28.51 33.34
N PRO A 6 25.13 -28.51 34.60
CA PRO A 6 24.36 -29.10 35.68
C PRO A 6 23.02 -28.35 35.82
N ALA A 7 21.94 -29.11 36.03
CA ALA A 7 20.62 -28.54 36.30
C ALA A 7 20.69 -27.75 37.61
N VAL A 8 20.82 -26.42 37.50
CA VAL A 8 20.74 -25.52 38.65
C VAL A 8 19.34 -25.67 39.23
N ASN A 9 19.23 -26.07 40.49
CA ASN A 9 17.94 -26.19 41.16
C ASN A 9 17.38 -24.78 41.40
N ARG A 10 16.45 -24.35 40.54
CA ARG A 10 15.83 -23.02 40.56
C ARG A 10 14.48 -23.10 41.27
N VAL A 11 14.20 -22.10 42.09
CA VAL A 11 12.94 -22.01 42.86
C VAL A 11 12.17 -20.77 42.40
N PRO A 12 10.85 -20.88 42.15
CA PRO A 12 10.05 -19.71 41.81
C PRO A 12 9.99 -18.75 43.00
N VAL A 13 10.43 -17.51 42.80
CA VAL A 13 10.48 -16.47 43.84
C VAL A 13 9.42 -15.39 43.66
N ALA A 14 8.93 -15.18 42.44
CA ALA A 14 7.86 -14.23 42.17
C ALA A 14 7.03 -14.67 40.96
N ARG A 15 5.74 -14.32 40.95
CA ARG A 15 4.82 -14.53 39.82
C ARG A 15 3.90 -13.33 39.66
N GLN A 16 3.74 -12.84 38.44
CA GLN A 16 2.75 -11.81 38.12
C GLN A 16 2.02 -12.14 36.82
N THR A 17 0.71 -11.92 36.80
CA THR A 17 -0.15 -12.15 35.64
C THR A 17 -0.40 -10.86 34.86
N PHE A 18 -0.45 -10.97 33.54
CA PHE A 18 -0.63 -9.88 32.58
C PHE A 18 -1.76 -10.21 31.60
N ARG A 19 -2.61 -9.22 31.31
CA ARG A 19 -3.74 -9.34 30.36
C ARG A 19 -3.29 -9.17 28.91
N ALA A 20 -2.32 -9.97 28.48
CA ALA A 20 -1.78 -10.00 27.13
C ALA A 20 -1.32 -11.43 26.77
N PRO A 21 -1.23 -11.81 25.48
CA PRO A 21 -0.76 -13.13 25.05
C PRO A 21 0.74 -13.32 25.28
N VAL A 22 1.18 -14.59 25.39
CA VAL A 22 2.56 -14.97 25.77
C VAL A 22 3.61 -14.34 24.87
N ALA A 23 3.36 -14.30 23.55
CA ALA A 23 4.29 -13.73 22.58
C ALA A 23 4.52 -12.22 22.79
N GLU A 24 3.46 -11.46 23.10
CA GLU A 24 3.55 -10.02 23.37
C GLU A 24 4.27 -9.75 24.69
N VAL A 25 3.93 -10.51 25.74
CA VAL A 25 4.57 -10.37 27.06
C VAL A 25 6.04 -10.78 27.02
N TYR A 26 6.41 -11.81 26.24
CA TYR A 26 7.79 -12.23 26.04
C TYR A 26 8.61 -11.16 25.29
N ALA A 27 8.08 -10.63 24.18
CA ALA A 27 8.74 -9.55 23.45
C ALA A 27 8.94 -8.30 24.32
N ALA A 28 7.92 -7.94 25.12
CA ALA A 28 8.01 -6.84 26.08
C ALA A 28 9.06 -7.11 27.16
N LEU A 29 9.13 -8.34 27.69
CA LEU A 29 10.08 -8.75 28.71
C LEU A 29 11.53 -8.66 28.22
N VAL A 30 11.83 -9.23 27.05
CA VAL A 30 13.17 -9.16 26.43
C VAL A 30 13.60 -7.71 26.23
N GLN A 31 12.71 -6.89 25.71
CA GLN A 31 13.00 -5.48 25.48
C GLN A 31 13.18 -4.71 26.81
N THR A 32 12.33 -4.94 27.81
CA THR A 32 12.46 -4.30 29.14
C THR A 32 13.82 -4.63 29.76
N LEU A 33 14.21 -5.91 29.75
CA LEU A 33 15.46 -6.38 30.32
C LEU A 33 16.70 -5.85 29.59
N HIS A 34 16.65 -5.72 28.25
CA HIS A 34 17.77 -5.16 27.49
C HIS A 34 17.94 -3.64 27.66
N PHE A 35 16.86 -2.90 27.88
CA PHE A 35 16.92 -1.43 28.02
C PHE A 35 17.07 -0.96 29.48
N SER A 36 16.72 -1.79 30.45
CA SER A 36 16.81 -1.44 31.85
C SER A 36 18.25 -1.64 32.35
N ALA A 37 18.92 -0.54 32.69
CA ALA A 37 20.29 -0.54 33.21
C ALA A 37 20.46 -1.30 34.55
N GLY A 38 19.35 -1.72 35.17
CA GLY A 38 19.31 -2.49 36.41
C GLY A 38 19.37 -4.01 36.21
N PHE A 39 19.47 -4.51 34.99
CA PHE A 39 19.54 -5.95 34.70
C PHE A 39 20.58 -6.22 33.62
N ASP A 40 21.37 -7.27 33.81
CA ASP A 40 22.34 -7.75 32.81
C ASP A 40 21.83 -9.04 32.19
N VAL A 41 21.57 -9.05 30.88
CA VAL A 41 20.98 -10.20 30.17
C VAL A 41 22.09 -11.18 29.79
N VAL A 42 21.99 -12.41 30.29
CA VAL A 42 23.00 -13.47 30.07
C VAL A 42 22.64 -14.33 28.87
N ALA A 43 21.36 -14.70 28.73
CA ALA A 43 20.89 -15.55 27.62
C ALA A 43 19.37 -15.45 27.46
N ASN A 44 18.91 -15.58 26.21
CA ASN A 44 17.49 -15.67 25.87
C ASN A 44 17.21 -17.05 25.27
N ASP A 45 16.11 -17.68 25.67
CA ASP A 45 15.59 -18.89 25.06
C ASP A 45 14.18 -18.60 24.49
N ASP A 46 14.14 -18.39 23.17
CA ASP A 46 12.91 -18.09 22.45
C ASP A 46 11.95 -19.29 22.39
N VAL A 47 12.46 -20.53 22.56
CA VAL A 47 11.67 -21.76 22.46
C VAL A 47 10.87 -21.98 23.75
N THR A 48 11.47 -21.70 24.90
CA THR A 48 10.81 -21.84 26.21
C THR A 48 10.24 -20.54 26.75
N HIS A 49 10.35 -19.44 25.99
CA HIS A 49 9.99 -18.09 26.40
C HIS A 49 10.62 -17.69 27.75
N SER A 50 11.91 -18.01 27.91
CA SER A 50 12.67 -17.67 29.10
C SER A 50 13.85 -16.74 28.81
N VAL A 51 14.19 -15.92 29.80
CA VAL A 51 15.31 -14.97 29.75
C VAL A 51 16.10 -15.11 31.05
N ARG A 52 17.40 -15.38 30.93
CA ARG A 52 18.33 -15.41 32.05
C ARG A 52 19.01 -14.06 32.20
N PHE A 53 19.00 -13.53 33.42
CA PHE A 53 19.55 -12.22 33.73
C PHE A 53 20.20 -12.20 35.12
N ARG A 54 21.07 -11.21 35.36
CA ARG A 54 21.73 -10.95 36.65
C ARG A 54 21.33 -9.58 37.19
N LEU A 55 21.36 -9.47 38.51
CA LEU A 55 21.13 -8.21 39.21
C LEU A 55 22.48 -7.51 39.48
N PRO A 56 22.56 -6.18 39.46
CA PRO A 56 23.82 -5.44 39.65
C PRO A 56 24.45 -5.63 41.03
N ASN A 57 23.66 -6.02 42.03
CA ASN A 57 24.09 -6.22 43.42
C ASN A 57 24.11 -7.71 43.84
N ASP A 58 23.82 -8.63 42.92
CA ASP A 58 23.77 -10.08 43.20
C ASP A 58 24.41 -10.87 42.05
N ASN A 59 25.32 -11.78 42.39
CA ASN A 59 25.96 -12.67 41.41
C ASN A 59 25.04 -13.84 41.00
N GLY A 60 23.84 -13.93 41.57
CA GLY A 60 22.82 -14.91 41.19
C GLY A 60 22.32 -14.73 39.76
N GLU A 61 22.25 -15.83 39.01
CA GLU A 61 21.56 -15.88 37.71
C GLU A 61 20.09 -16.20 37.89
N TYR A 62 19.23 -15.23 37.61
CA TYR A 62 17.78 -15.37 37.61
C TYR A 62 17.28 -15.79 36.24
N GLU A 63 16.12 -16.43 36.22
CA GLU A 63 15.41 -16.78 34.99
C GLU A 63 13.98 -16.26 35.06
N ALA A 64 13.61 -15.38 34.15
CA ALA A 64 12.23 -14.97 33.95
C ALA A 64 11.62 -15.82 32.84
N ARG A 65 10.55 -16.53 33.14
CA ARG A 65 9.83 -17.39 32.19
C ARG A 65 8.41 -16.90 32.02
N VAL A 66 7.98 -16.76 30.76
CA VAL A 66 6.60 -16.40 30.42
C VAL A 66 5.82 -17.67 30.14
N ILE A 67 4.77 -17.93 30.92
CA ILE A 67 3.90 -19.09 30.75
C ILE A 67 2.48 -18.63 30.36
N ALA A 68 1.77 -19.49 29.63
CA ALA A 68 0.36 -19.28 29.36
C ALA A 68 -0.47 -19.50 30.63
N ASP A 69 -1.41 -18.59 30.89
CA ASP A 69 -2.36 -18.65 31.99
C ASP A 69 -3.78 -18.42 31.42
N GLY A 70 -4.26 -19.39 30.65
CA GLY A 70 -5.50 -19.29 29.87
C GLY A 70 -5.39 -18.28 28.72
N MET A 71 -6.26 -17.26 28.72
CA MET A 71 -6.23 -16.14 27.76
C MET A 71 -5.24 -15.03 28.15
N HIS A 72 -4.48 -15.25 29.22
CA HIS A 72 -3.53 -14.32 29.80
C HIS A 72 -2.15 -14.98 29.89
N SER A 73 -1.14 -14.19 30.28
CA SER A 73 0.22 -14.69 30.49
C SER A 73 0.63 -14.46 31.93
N ALA A 74 1.48 -15.33 32.47
CA ALA A 74 2.16 -15.08 33.74
C ALA A 74 3.67 -15.05 33.51
N VAL A 75 4.34 -14.08 34.11
CA VAL A 75 5.79 -14.05 34.20
C VAL A 75 6.18 -14.59 35.57
N ILE A 76 6.99 -15.65 35.58
CA ILE A 76 7.53 -16.26 36.78
C ILE A 76 9.03 -15.97 36.80
N ILE A 77 9.52 -15.43 37.91
CA ILE A 77 10.94 -15.25 38.15
C ILE A 77 11.41 -16.38 39.05
N GLU A 78 12.44 -17.09 38.59
CA GLU A 78 13.08 -18.20 39.29
C GLU A 78 14.50 -17.81 39.68
N ALA A 79 14.84 -18.07 40.94
CA ALA A 79 16.15 -17.77 41.51
C ALA A 79 16.89 -19.07 41.87
N PRO A 80 18.23 -19.06 41.93
CA PRO A 80 19.00 -20.16 42.49
C PRO A 80 18.58 -20.45 43.95
N ALA A 81 18.45 -21.73 44.31
CA ALA A 81 18.10 -22.10 45.69
C ALA A 81 19.04 -21.45 46.72
N GLY A 82 18.48 -20.75 47.72
CA GLY A 82 19.24 -20.06 48.77
C GLY A 82 19.47 -18.55 48.56
N THR A 83 19.05 -17.98 47.42
CA THR A 83 19.03 -16.51 47.24
C THR A 83 17.70 -15.91 47.72
N ALA A 84 17.74 -15.08 48.76
CA ALA A 84 16.58 -14.38 49.34
C ALA A 84 16.49 -12.89 48.93
N GLY A 85 17.43 -12.41 48.11
CA GLY A 85 17.51 -11.01 47.68
C GLY A 85 16.67 -10.72 46.43
N GLY A 86 16.22 -9.46 46.27
CA GLY A 86 15.74 -8.93 44.99
C GLY A 86 14.27 -8.52 44.89
N SER A 87 13.47 -8.59 45.96
CA SER A 87 12.01 -8.27 45.91
C SER A 87 11.70 -6.90 45.29
N ALA A 88 12.52 -5.88 45.58
CA ALA A 88 12.39 -4.54 45.01
C ALA A 88 12.79 -4.46 43.52
N ALA A 89 13.73 -5.30 43.08
CA ALA A 89 14.13 -5.36 41.67
C ALA A 89 13.03 -6.06 40.84
N TYR A 90 12.43 -7.13 41.36
CA TYR A 90 11.34 -7.84 40.69
C TYR A 90 10.10 -6.97 40.55
N SER A 91 9.71 -6.25 41.60
CA SER A 91 8.57 -5.34 41.56
C SER A 91 8.79 -4.19 40.58
N ARG A 92 10.02 -3.67 40.49
CA ARG A 92 10.41 -2.68 39.48
C ARG A 92 10.32 -3.25 38.07
N LEU A 93 10.84 -4.45 37.83
CA LEU A 93 10.77 -5.13 36.53
C LEU A 93 9.32 -5.32 36.10
N TYR A 94 8.46 -5.83 36.98
CA TYR A 94 7.05 -6.01 36.63
C TYR A 94 6.32 -4.71 36.36
N ARG A 95 6.68 -3.61 37.05
CA ARG A 95 6.12 -2.29 36.77
C ARG A 95 6.54 -1.78 35.40
N GLU A 96 7.84 -1.82 35.08
CA GLU A 96 8.38 -1.42 33.77
C GLU A 96 7.77 -2.28 32.65
N LEU A 97 7.62 -3.58 32.89
CA LEU A 97 6.96 -4.51 31.97
C LEU A 97 5.48 -4.18 31.77
N ALA A 98 4.74 -3.85 32.83
CA ALA A 98 3.34 -3.44 32.74
C ALA A 98 3.18 -2.15 31.91
N GLU A 99 4.03 -1.15 32.17
CA GLU A 99 4.06 0.10 31.41
C GLU A 99 4.35 -0.16 29.93
N GLN A 100 5.31 -1.05 29.64
CA GLN A 100 5.68 -1.40 28.27
C GLN A 100 4.61 -2.20 27.54
N ILE A 101 3.93 -3.15 28.21
CA ILE A 101 2.81 -3.88 27.61
C ILE A 101 1.66 -2.93 27.29
N VAL A 102 1.35 -1.98 28.18
CA VAL A 102 0.37 -0.93 27.90
C VAL A 102 0.80 -0.07 26.72
N ALA A 103 2.06 0.37 26.67
CA ALA A 103 2.59 1.13 25.55
C ALA A 103 2.54 0.35 24.22
N GLN A 104 2.94 -0.93 24.22
CA GLN A 104 2.91 -1.79 23.03
C GLN A 104 1.48 -2.10 22.57
N SER A 105 0.51 -2.22 23.49
CA SER A 105 -0.91 -2.37 23.13
C SER A 105 -1.48 -1.14 22.39
N THR A 106 -0.84 0.03 22.53
CA THR A 106 -1.18 1.25 21.77
C THR A 106 -0.43 1.37 20.44
N VAL A 107 0.62 0.56 20.22
CA VAL A 107 1.34 0.51 18.95
C VAL A 107 0.57 -0.41 18.01
N VAL A 108 -0.30 0.22 17.21
CA VAL A 108 -1.04 -0.44 16.14
C VAL A 108 -0.03 -1.15 15.22
N PRO A 109 -0.14 -2.46 15.00
CA PRO A 109 0.85 -3.19 14.21
C PRO A 109 0.86 -2.68 12.77
N HIS A 110 2.06 -2.68 12.15
CA HIS A 110 2.32 -2.00 10.89
C HIS A 110 1.41 -2.45 9.74
N ASP A 111 1.00 -3.71 9.74
CA ASP A 111 0.04 -4.30 8.81
C ASP A 111 -1.37 -3.72 9.00
N VAL A 112 -1.79 -3.48 10.24
CA VAL A 112 -3.06 -2.83 10.58
C VAL A 112 -3.01 -1.34 10.28
N ILE A 113 -1.86 -0.66 10.45
CA ILE A 113 -1.67 0.73 9.99
C ILE A 113 -1.74 0.81 8.47
N ALA A 114 -1.04 -0.07 7.75
CA ALA A 114 -1.06 -0.11 6.29
C ALA A 114 -2.46 -0.43 5.77
N LYS A 115 -3.13 -1.41 6.38
CA LYS A 115 -4.51 -1.79 6.04
C LYS A 115 -5.50 -0.69 6.41
N ARG A 116 -5.33 0.02 7.53
CA ARG A 116 -6.17 1.16 7.94
C ARG A 116 -5.91 2.39 7.06
N ARG A 117 -4.68 2.66 6.64
CA ARG A 117 -4.33 3.70 5.65
C ARG A 117 -4.88 3.37 4.26
N PHE A 118 -4.80 2.11 3.85
CA PHE A 118 -5.40 1.64 2.60
C PHE A 118 -6.92 1.72 2.64
N ARG A 119 -7.53 1.30 3.76
CA ARG A 119 -8.98 1.45 3.99
C ARG A 119 -9.38 2.92 4.06
N GLN A 120 -8.58 3.80 4.67
CA GLN A 120 -8.82 5.24 4.64
C GLN A 120 -8.57 5.84 3.25
N ALA A 121 -7.69 5.28 2.42
CA ALA A 121 -7.51 5.75 1.04
C ALA A 121 -8.69 5.35 0.13
N ILE A 122 -9.34 4.21 0.42
CA ILE A 122 -10.47 3.67 -0.35
C ILE A 122 -11.83 4.13 0.20
N VAL A 123 -11.95 4.24 1.52
CA VAL A 123 -13.17 4.50 2.30
C VAL A 123 -13.09 5.84 3.03
N ALA A 124 -12.09 6.69 2.76
CA ALA A 124 -12.25 8.10 3.15
C ALA A 124 -13.50 8.61 2.44
N ASP A 125 -14.56 8.72 3.22
CA ASP A 125 -15.72 9.51 2.89
C ASP A 125 -15.19 10.86 2.46
N ASN A 126 -15.37 11.10 1.16
CA ASN A 126 -14.86 12.26 0.49
C ASN A 126 -15.86 13.41 0.69
N ASP A 127 -16.24 13.62 1.95
CA ASP A 127 -17.23 14.61 2.43
C ASP A 127 -16.67 16.04 2.46
N GLY A 128 -15.41 16.22 2.03
CA GLY A 128 -14.93 17.53 1.64
C GLY A 128 -15.65 17.95 0.36
N PRO A 129 -16.20 19.18 0.25
CA PRO A 129 -16.94 19.60 -0.93
C PRO A 129 -16.06 19.43 -2.17
N ARG A 130 -16.37 18.39 -2.95
CA ARG A 130 -15.68 18.08 -4.20
C ARG A 130 -15.80 19.33 -5.06
N SER A 131 -14.66 19.87 -5.50
CA SER A 131 -14.70 21.05 -6.37
C SER A 131 -15.53 20.70 -7.59
N LYS A 132 -16.65 21.40 -7.82
CA LYS A 132 -17.56 21.19 -8.97
C LYS A 132 -16.80 21.09 -10.29
N TRP A 133 -15.67 21.79 -10.38
CA TRP A 133 -14.71 21.78 -11.49
C TRP A 133 -14.00 20.44 -11.75
N ALA A 134 -13.65 19.68 -10.71
CA ALA A 134 -13.00 18.37 -10.87
C ALA A 134 -14.00 17.31 -11.36
N ILE A 135 -15.24 17.36 -10.88
CA ILE A 135 -16.32 16.50 -11.39
C ILE A 135 -16.64 16.88 -12.84
N GLY A 136 -16.72 18.19 -13.15
CA GLY A 136 -16.91 18.68 -14.52
C GLY A 136 -15.83 18.20 -15.49
N ALA A 137 -14.57 18.18 -15.06
CA ALA A 137 -13.46 17.69 -15.88
C ALA A 137 -13.56 16.19 -16.20
N VAL A 138 -13.97 15.36 -15.22
CA VAL A 138 -14.19 13.92 -15.45
C VAL A 138 -15.36 13.68 -16.40
N VAL A 139 -16.49 14.37 -16.19
CA VAL A 139 -17.68 14.24 -17.05
C VAL A 139 -17.34 14.67 -18.48
N PHE A 140 -16.60 15.76 -18.65
CA PHE A 140 -16.14 16.23 -19.96
C PHE A 140 -15.20 15.23 -20.62
N ALA A 141 -14.23 14.67 -19.88
CA ALA A 141 -13.31 13.68 -20.43
C ALA A 141 -14.03 12.40 -20.90
N CYS A 142 -14.99 11.90 -20.11
CA CYS A 142 -15.83 10.78 -20.50
C CYS A 142 -16.74 11.13 -21.71
N GLY A 143 -17.31 12.33 -21.73
CA GLY A 143 -18.14 12.81 -22.84
C GLY A 143 -17.35 12.94 -24.15
N ALA A 144 -16.12 13.45 -24.08
CA ALA A 144 -15.23 13.54 -25.23
C ALA A 144 -14.82 12.16 -25.75
N LEU A 145 -14.62 11.18 -24.86
CA LEU A 145 -14.39 9.78 -25.25
C LEU A 145 -15.60 9.16 -25.98
N LEU A 146 -16.82 9.42 -25.50
CA LEU A 146 -18.04 8.95 -26.16
C LEU A 146 -18.28 9.66 -27.50
N GLY A 147 -18.02 10.97 -27.57
CA GLY A 147 -18.09 11.75 -28.80
C GLY A 147 -17.05 11.29 -29.84
N ALA A 148 -15.85 10.95 -29.40
CA ALA A 148 -14.82 10.35 -30.24
C ALA A 148 -15.29 9.03 -30.88
N LEU A 149 -15.96 8.15 -30.11
CA LEU A 149 -16.54 6.91 -30.66
C LEU A 149 -17.63 7.17 -31.71
N ALA A 150 -18.40 8.25 -31.55
CA ALA A 150 -19.44 8.63 -32.50
C ALA A 150 -18.91 9.26 -33.79
N MET A 151 -17.74 9.93 -33.74
CA MET A 151 -17.13 10.60 -34.90
C MET A 151 -16.57 9.64 -35.96
N PHE A 152 -16.32 8.38 -35.63
CA PHE A 152 -15.79 7.39 -36.57
C PHE A 152 -16.84 6.81 -37.56
N SER A 153 -18.05 7.38 -37.61
CA SER A 153 -19.09 6.96 -38.57
C SER A 153 -18.75 7.31 -40.02
N ASP A 154 -17.95 8.35 -40.24
CA ASP A 154 -17.56 8.79 -41.57
C ASP A 154 -16.19 8.21 -41.95
N LEU A 155 -16.09 7.47 -43.06
CA LEU A 155 -14.86 6.82 -43.55
C LEU A 155 -13.73 7.80 -43.93
N ARG A 156 -13.87 9.11 -43.66
CA ARG A 156 -12.84 10.12 -43.92
C ARG A 156 -12.13 10.49 -42.61
N PRO A 157 -10.80 10.48 -42.60
CA PRO A 157 -10.02 10.91 -41.44
C PRO A 157 -10.13 12.43 -41.25
N ASP A 158 -10.85 12.88 -40.24
CA ASP A 158 -10.90 14.29 -39.85
C ASP A 158 -9.87 14.60 -38.75
N TRP A 159 -8.69 15.04 -39.20
CA TRP A 159 -7.61 15.43 -38.31
C TRP A 159 -7.90 16.71 -37.52
N GLN A 160 -8.76 17.60 -38.03
CA GLN A 160 -9.09 18.85 -37.33
C GLN A 160 -9.92 18.54 -36.09
N VAL A 161 -10.94 17.69 -36.22
CA VAL A 161 -11.78 17.25 -35.10
C VAL A 161 -10.96 16.45 -34.07
N CYS A 162 -10.08 15.56 -34.53
CA CYS A 162 -9.23 14.78 -33.63
C CYS A 162 -8.28 15.67 -32.80
N VAL A 163 -7.56 16.60 -33.44
CA VAL A 163 -6.63 17.51 -32.73
C VAL A 163 -7.38 18.45 -31.79
N THR A 164 -8.52 19.00 -32.20
CA THR A 164 -9.34 19.88 -31.34
C THR A 164 -9.87 19.17 -30.10
N LEU A 165 -10.31 17.91 -30.22
CA LEU A 165 -10.72 17.09 -29.07
C LEU A 165 -9.55 16.86 -28.10
N ILE A 166 -8.38 16.46 -28.61
CA ILE A 166 -7.19 16.25 -27.79
C ILE A 166 -6.80 17.53 -27.04
N VAL A 167 -6.74 18.67 -27.73
CA VAL A 167 -6.40 19.96 -27.11
C VAL A 167 -7.43 20.33 -26.03
N SER A 168 -8.73 20.15 -26.30
CA SER A 168 -9.78 20.45 -25.32
C SER A 168 -9.69 19.60 -24.05
N LEU A 169 -9.36 18.31 -24.17
CA LEU A 169 -9.14 17.39 -23.04
C LEU A 169 -8.04 17.90 -22.10
N PHE A 170 -6.90 18.29 -22.66
CA PHE A 170 -5.77 18.78 -21.87
C PHE A 170 -6.03 20.17 -21.27
N VAL A 171 -6.70 21.07 -22.00
CA VAL A 171 -7.06 22.40 -21.50
C VAL A 171 -8.02 22.31 -20.32
N VAL A 172 -9.06 21.47 -20.41
CA VAL A 172 -10.03 21.28 -19.32
C VAL A 172 -9.35 20.64 -18.10
N CYS A 173 -8.46 19.65 -18.30
CA CYS A 173 -7.67 19.07 -17.21
C CYS A 173 -6.73 20.10 -16.55
N GLY A 174 -6.06 20.95 -17.35
CA GLY A 174 -5.15 21.99 -16.87
C GLY A 174 -5.87 23.07 -16.06
N ILE A 175 -7.03 23.55 -16.54
CA ILE A 175 -7.87 24.50 -15.81
C ILE A 175 -8.37 23.87 -14.51
N ALA A 176 -8.84 22.63 -14.53
CA ALA A 176 -9.28 21.93 -13.34
C ALA A 176 -8.15 21.78 -12.29
N PHE A 177 -6.92 21.51 -12.74
CA PHE A 177 -5.74 21.45 -11.87
C PHE A 177 -5.40 22.81 -11.24
N ALA A 178 -5.38 23.87 -12.05
CA ALA A 178 -5.10 25.23 -11.57
C ALA A 178 -6.13 25.71 -10.53
N VAL A 179 -7.42 25.41 -10.77
CA VAL A 179 -8.52 25.81 -9.89
C VAL A 179 -8.56 24.96 -8.60
N THR A 180 -8.17 23.68 -8.65
CA THR A 180 -8.08 22.84 -7.45
C THR A 180 -6.86 23.15 -6.57
N GLY A 181 -5.87 23.89 -7.08
CA GLY A 181 -4.61 24.19 -6.39
C GLY A 181 -4.66 25.26 -5.29
N ARG A 182 -5.62 26.19 -5.30
CA ARG A 182 -5.53 27.41 -4.48
C ARG A 182 -5.73 27.21 -2.96
N ASN A 183 -6.31 26.08 -2.53
CA ASN A 183 -6.66 25.83 -1.11
C ASN A 183 -6.20 24.45 -0.56
N GLY A 184 -5.19 23.81 -1.14
CA GLY A 184 -4.52 22.65 -0.51
C GLY A 184 -5.36 21.38 -0.31
N LYS A 185 -6.50 21.21 -0.99
CA LYS A 185 -7.36 20.03 -0.83
C LYS A 185 -6.80 18.82 -1.60
N VAL A 186 -6.07 17.96 -0.89
CA VAL A 186 -5.39 16.76 -1.40
C VAL A 186 -6.30 15.85 -2.24
N SER A 187 -7.59 15.75 -1.85
CA SER A 187 -8.58 14.91 -2.55
C SER A 187 -8.93 15.41 -3.97
N GLY A 188 -9.11 16.73 -4.15
CA GLY A 188 -9.44 17.30 -5.47
C GLY A 188 -8.30 17.13 -6.47
N ARG A 189 -7.05 17.24 -5.99
CA ARG A 189 -5.85 17.05 -6.81
C ARG A 189 -5.71 15.61 -7.30
N ASN A 190 -6.03 14.63 -6.46
CA ASN A 190 -5.96 13.21 -6.83
C ASN A 190 -6.99 12.87 -7.93
N LEU A 191 -8.18 13.48 -7.86
CA LEU A 191 -9.24 13.27 -8.84
C LEU A 191 -8.89 13.90 -10.21
N VAL A 192 -8.24 15.07 -10.22
CA VAL A 192 -7.75 15.69 -11.46
C VAL A 192 -6.60 14.87 -12.07
N LEU A 193 -5.72 14.28 -11.26
CA LEU A 193 -4.66 13.38 -11.75
C LEU A 193 -5.24 12.14 -12.43
N ILE A 194 -6.31 11.57 -11.88
CA ILE A 194 -7.05 10.47 -12.52
C ILE A 194 -7.66 10.92 -13.86
N ALA A 195 -8.30 12.09 -13.89
CA ALA A 195 -8.86 12.65 -15.13
C ALA A 195 -7.79 12.91 -16.21
N PHE A 196 -6.60 13.35 -15.80
CA PHE A 196 -5.46 13.54 -16.67
C PHE A 196 -4.94 12.22 -17.25
N ALA A 197 -4.83 11.17 -16.42
CA ALA A 197 -4.43 9.84 -16.89
C ALA A 197 -5.43 9.27 -17.93
N ILE A 198 -6.73 9.44 -17.70
CA ILE A 198 -7.79 9.05 -18.64
C ILE A 198 -7.67 9.84 -19.95
N SER A 199 -7.42 11.16 -19.87
CA SER A 199 -7.24 12.01 -21.05
C SER A 199 -6.02 11.62 -21.88
N CYS A 200 -4.94 11.19 -21.22
CA CYS A 200 -3.74 10.68 -21.89
C CYS A 200 -4.05 9.38 -22.66
N LEU A 201 -4.72 8.42 -21.99
CA LEU A 201 -5.18 7.18 -22.63
C LEU A 201 -6.13 7.45 -23.81
N ALA A 202 -7.10 8.33 -23.62
CA ALA A 202 -8.04 8.73 -24.66
C ALA A 202 -7.34 9.34 -25.87
N SER A 203 -6.33 10.18 -25.65
CA SER A 203 -5.55 10.81 -26.73
C SER A 203 -4.76 9.78 -27.54
N VAL A 204 -4.14 8.80 -26.87
CA VAL A 204 -3.43 7.71 -27.56
C VAL A 204 -4.41 6.87 -28.40
N LEU A 205 -5.55 6.50 -27.83
CA LEU A 205 -6.57 5.72 -28.54
C LEU A 205 -7.13 6.49 -29.75
N LEU A 206 -7.41 7.78 -29.59
CA LEU A 206 -7.84 8.67 -30.67
C LEU A 206 -6.81 8.72 -31.81
N LEU A 207 -5.54 8.97 -31.49
CA LEU A 207 -4.47 9.02 -32.49
C LEU A 207 -4.33 7.68 -33.22
N CYS A 208 -4.30 6.56 -32.50
CA CYS A 208 -4.22 5.23 -33.11
C CYS A 208 -5.42 4.96 -34.04
N ALA A 209 -6.63 5.28 -33.60
CA ALA A 209 -7.84 5.06 -34.40
C ALA A 209 -7.85 5.94 -35.66
N THR A 210 -7.48 7.23 -35.55
CA THR A 210 -7.39 8.13 -36.71
C THR A 210 -6.32 7.67 -37.70
N ILE A 211 -5.16 7.19 -37.23
CA ILE A 211 -4.11 6.62 -38.09
C ILE A 211 -4.62 5.38 -38.84
N VAL A 212 -5.31 4.47 -38.16
CA VAL A 212 -5.88 3.26 -38.79
C VAL A 212 -6.89 3.62 -39.88
N VAL A 213 -7.77 4.60 -39.62
CA VAL A 213 -8.73 5.09 -40.61
C VAL A 213 -8.04 5.77 -41.78
N GLN A 214 -7.00 6.59 -41.54
CA GLN A 214 -6.18 7.20 -42.59
C GLN A 214 -5.54 6.16 -43.51
N ILE A 215 -4.97 5.09 -42.94
CA ILE A 215 -4.34 4.01 -43.71
C ILE A 215 -5.39 3.33 -44.58
N ARG A 216 -6.56 2.98 -44.01
CA ARG A 216 -7.65 2.35 -44.76
C ARG A 216 -8.17 3.25 -45.89
N TYR A 217 -8.43 4.53 -45.59
CA TYR A 217 -8.89 5.50 -46.58
C TYR A 217 -7.89 5.66 -47.74
N SER A 218 -6.59 5.81 -47.42
CA SER A 218 -5.53 5.95 -48.43
C SER A 218 -5.40 4.70 -49.30
N THR A 219 -5.58 3.52 -48.71
CA THR A 219 -5.54 2.23 -49.43
C THR A 219 -6.73 2.11 -50.40
N THR A 220 -7.95 2.44 -49.95
CA THR A 220 -9.15 2.42 -50.79
C THR A 220 -9.09 3.43 -51.93
N LEU A 221 -8.54 4.63 -51.67
CA LEU A 221 -8.33 5.65 -52.70
C LEU A 221 -7.36 5.16 -53.78
N ALA A 222 -6.20 4.61 -53.39
CA ALA A 222 -5.19 4.09 -54.31
C ALA A 222 -5.72 2.92 -55.16
N ILE A 223 -6.52 2.02 -54.57
CA ILE A 223 -7.18 0.94 -55.33
C ILE A 223 -8.18 1.50 -56.34
N SER A 224 -8.95 2.52 -55.97
CA SER A 224 -9.92 3.14 -56.87
C SER A 224 -9.25 3.86 -58.06
N GLU A 225 -8.13 4.56 -57.80
CA GLU A 225 -7.35 5.23 -58.85
C GLU A 225 -6.71 4.23 -59.82
N THR A 226 -6.15 3.13 -59.32
CA THR A 226 -5.56 2.09 -60.18
C THR A 226 -6.61 1.37 -61.03
N MET A 227 -7.80 1.09 -60.48
CA MET A 227 -8.93 0.55 -61.25
C MET A 227 -9.41 1.52 -62.34
N ALA A 228 -9.50 2.83 -62.05
CA ALA A 228 -9.90 3.84 -63.03
C ALA A 228 -8.87 3.97 -64.18
N GLN A 229 -7.58 3.89 -63.87
CA GLN A 229 -6.50 3.88 -64.88
C GLN A 229 -6.53 2.61 -65.74
N THR A 230 -6.80 1.45 -65.13
CA THR A 230 -6.89 0.17 -65.84
C THR A 230 -8.11 0.12 -66.77
N ALA A 231 -9.25 0.67 -66.32
CA ALA A 231 -10.48 0.75 -67.12
C ALA A 231 -10.35 1.71 -68.32
N SER A 232 -9.58 2.80 -68.19
CA SER A 232 -9.32 3.75 -69.28
C SER A 232 -8.24 3.29 -70.26
N ALA A 233 -7.36 2.37 -69.84
CA ALA A 233 -6.32 1.77 -70.68
C ALA A 233 -6.78 0.55 -71.49
N LEU A 234 -8.02 0.08 -71.30
CA LEU A 234 -8.56 -1.10 -71.99
C LEU A 234 -8.99 -0.69 -73.41
N PRO A 235 -8.35 -1.18 -74.48
CA PRO A 235 -8.73 -0.83 -75.83
C PRO A 235 -10.11 -1.44 -76.14
N LEU A 236 -11.03 -0.60 -76.61
CA LEU A 236 -12.29 -1.00 -77.23
C LEU A 236 -11.96 -1.80 -78.50
N GLU A 237 -11.72 -3.12 -78.37
CA GLU A 237 -11.81 -4.04 -79.50
C GLU A 237 -13.28 -4.10 -79.92
N MET A 238 -13.65 -3.24 -80.87
CA MET A 238 -14.90 -3.42 -81.62
C MET A 238 -14.73 -4.68 -82.47
N PRO A 239 -15.65 -5.65 -82.39
CA PRO A 239 -15.64 -6.77 -83.32
C PRO A 239 -15.89 -6.23 -84.72
N LYS A 240 -14.90 -6.35 -85.61
CA LYS A 240 -15.10 -6.16 -87.05
C LYS A 240 -16.12 -7.19 -87.50
N GLN A 241 -17.34 -6.73 -87.82
CA GLN A 241 -18.29 -7.54 -88.56
C GLN A 241 -17.70 -7.81 -89.95
N GLN A 242 -17.50 -9.10 -90.24
CA GLN A 242 -17.23 -9.63 -91.57
C GLN A 242 -18.51 -10.28 -92.11
#